data_AF-A0A7J5GDB6-F1
#
_entry.id   AF-A0A7J5GDB6-F1
#
_cell.length_a   1.000
_cell.length_b   1.000
_cell.length_c   1.000
_cell.angle_alpha   90.00
_cell.angle_beta   90.00
_cell.angle_gamma   90.00
#
_symmetry.space_group_name_H-M   'P 1'
#
loop_
_entity.id
_entity.type
_entity.pdbx_description
1 polymer ?
#
loop_
_entity_poly.entity_id
_entity_poly.type
_entity_poly.pdbx_seq_one_letter_code
_entity_poly.pdbx_strand_id
1 'polypeptide(L)'
;MEEKYLSTFHNMDENDIQIIANQMKEYFGNENEELLNVIAQKLDTHPEIANSFSLHISKREWERLNVEKLKKLFASDEKLLEAYTNLQIELIKIAGDRLIASKLQQYEGERSVQAMQIKTALTEFAQMKINQMSNTFQESIRKFGLRRKEQLNEAKQYEEDAFYYDMLRKNLDQEAAFFFKMIEESRKGFIAAMSEKAQKQQIS
;
A
#
# COMPACT_ATOMS: atom_id res chain seq x y z
N MET A 1 10.83 -12.22 -25.55
CA MET A 1 10.81 -10.96 -24.78
C MET A 1 10.08 -11.26 -23.49
N GLU A 2 10.71 -11.00 -22.34
CA GLU A 2 10.05 -11.18 -21.03
C GLU A 2 8.84 -10.26 -20.94
N GLU A 3 7.72 -10.79 -20.44
CA GLU A 3 6.56 -9.98 -20.14
C GLU A 3 6.89 -9.06 -18.96
N LYS A 4 7.09 -7.78 -19.25
CA LYS A 4 7.33 -6.76 -18.24
C LYS A 4 6.00 -6.37 -17.60
N TYR A 5 5.69 -6.97 -16.47
CA TYR A 5 4.56 -6.63 -15.61
C TYR A 5 4.94 -5.53 -14.62
N LEU A 6 3.95 -4.76 -14.16
CA LEU A 6 4.13 -3.74 -13.13
C LEU A 6 4.19 -4.37 -11.73
N SER A 7 3.32 -5.33 -11.45
CA SER A 7 3.28 -6.00 -10.14
C SER A 7 4.39 -7.02 -10.01
N THR A 8 4.95 -7.16 -8.81
CA THR A 8 5.87 -8.27 -8.50
C THR A 8 5.15 -9.50 -7.98
N PHE A 9 3.82 -9.42 -7.80
CA PHE A 9 2.96 -10.52 -7.36
C PHE A 9 2.24 -11.16 -8.53
N HIS A 10 2.93 -12.04 -9.26
CA HIS A 10 2.30 -12.85 -10.29
C HIS A 10 1.52 -13.99 -9.61
N ASN A 11 0.21 -14.06 -9.84
CA ASN A 11 -0.72 -15.11 -9.38
C ASN A 11 -1.24 -15.04 -7.92
N MET A 12 -1.13 -13.90 -7.24
CA MET A 12 -1.73 -13.72 -5.91
C MET A 12 -3.21 -13.31 -6.00
N ASP A 13 -4.02 -13.72 -5.02
CA ASP A 13 -5.37 -13.18 -4.87
C ASP A 13 -5.30 -11.75 -4.31
N GLU A 14 -5.78 -10.79 -5.10
CA GLU A 14 -5.90 -9.39 -4.69
C GLU A 14 -6.74 -9.24 -3.42
N ASN A 15 -7.69 -10.16 -3.17
CA ASN A 15 -8.48 -10.16 -1.95
C ASN A 15 -7.60 -10.34 -0.71
N ASP A 16 -6.57 -11.19 -0.76
CA ASP A 16 -5.69 -11.39 0.39
C ASP A 16 -4.86 -10.13 0.69
N ILE A 17 -4.35 -9.46 -0.35
CA ILE A 17 -3.64 -8.18 -0.21
C ILE A 17 -4.57 -7.12 0.39
N GLN A 18 -5.81 -7.04 -0.11
CA GLN A 18 -6.78 -6.04 0.33
C GLN A 18 -7.25 -6.30 1.77
N ILE A 19 -7.41 -7.56 2.18
CA ILE A 19 -7.76 -7.90 3.56
C ILE A 19 -6.62 -7.52 4.52
N ILE A 20 -5.37 -7.87 4.21
CA ILE A 20 -4.21 -7.51 5.05
C ILE A 20 -4.10 -5.99 5.17
N ALA A 21 -4.22 -5.26 4.05
CA ALA A 21 -4.14 -3.81 4.06
C ALA A 21 -5.25 -3.16 4.90
N ASN A 22 -6.48 -3.68 4.84
CA ASN A 22 -7.59 -3.20 5.66
C ASN A 22 -7.35 -3.46 7.15
N GLN A 23 -6.84 -4.65 7.49
CA GLN A 23 -6.51 -5.00 8.87
C GLN A 23 -5.36 -4.17 9.43
N MET A 24 -4.35 -3.84 8.63
CA MET A 24 -3.27 -2.94 9.02
C MET A 24 -3.80 -1.53 9.32
N LYS A 25 -4.69 -1.02 8.48
CA LYS A 25 -5.37 0.27 8.68
C LYS A 25 -6.21 0.26 9.96
N GLU A 26 -6.96 -0.82 10.21
CA GLU A 26 -7.80 -0.96 11.40
C GLU A 26 -6.97 -1.10 12.68
N TYR A 27 -5.89 -1.88 12.65
CA TYR A 27 -4.96 -2.02 13.75
C TYR A 27 -4.32 -0.67 14.13
N PHE A 28 -4.01 0.18 13.14
CA PHE A 28 -3.45 1.50 13.40
C PHE A 28 -4.38 2.42 14.22
N GLY A 29 -5.70 2.25 14.10
CA GLY A 29 -6.69 3.03 14.86
C GLY A 29 -7.02 2.44 16.23
N ASN A 30 -6.98 1.11 16.36
CA ASN A 30 -7.55 0.41 17.52
C ASN A 30 -6.52 -0.39 18.35
N GLU A 31 -5.29 -0.56 17.87
CA GLU A 31 -4.20 -1.34 18.50
C GLU A 31 -4.63 -2.73 19.01
N ASN A 32 -5.63 -3.35 18.34
CA ASN A 32 -6.22 -4.61 18.77
C ASN A 32 -5.32 -5.82 18.43
N GLU A 33 -4.98 -6.62 19.44
CA GLU A 33 -4.15 -7.83 19.28
C GLU A 33 -4.75 -8.89 18.34
N GLU A 34 -6.09 -8.99 18.26
CA GLU A 34 -6.75 -9.92 17.35
C GLU A 34 -6.45 -9.57 15.89
N LEU A 35 -6.42 -8.28 15.55
CA LEU A 35 -6.08 -7.82 14.20
C LEU A 35 -4.63 -8.17 13.83
N LEU A 36 -3.71 -8.06 14.77
CA LEU A 36 -2.32 -8.50 14.56
C LEU A 36 -2.22 -10.00 14.31
N ASN A 37 -3.00 -10.81 15.03
CA ASN A 37 -3.01 -12.25 14.82
C ASN A 37 -3.50 -12.61 13.41
N VAL A 38 -4.52 -11.91 12.89
CA VAL A 38 -5.00 -12.17 11.53
C VAL A 38 -3.99 -11.69 10.48
N ILE A 39 -3.36 -10.53 10.67
CA ILE A 39 -2.27 -10.05 9.79
C ILE A 39 -1.13 -11.09 9.78
N ALA A 40 -0.70 -11.56 10.96
CA ALA A 40 0.34 -12.56 11.11
C ALA A 40 0.02 -13.86 10.37
N GLN A 41 -1.19 -14.40 10.55
CA GLN A 41 -1.63 -15.63 9.90
C GLN A 41 -1.63 -15.49 8.38
N LYS A 42 -2.12 -14.35 7.85
CA LYS A 42 -2.12 -14.11 6.40
C LYS A 42 -0.72 -13.93 5.82
N LEU A 43 0.21 -13.34 6.58
CA LEU A 43 1.61 -13.22 6.14
C LEU A 43 2.35 -14.57 6.20
N ASP A 44 1.99 -15.45 7.13
CA ASP A 44 2.53 -16.81 7.21
C ASP A 44 2.12 -17.65 5.99
N THR A 45 0.86 -17.52 5.54
CA THR A 45 0.39 -18.19 4.33
C THR A 45 0.87 -17.53 3.03
N HIS A 46 1.36 -16.29 3.10
CA HIS A 46 1.82 -15.50 1.95
C HIS A 46 3.15 -14.75 2.23
N PRO A 47 4.28 -15.47 2.41
CA PRO A 47 5.57 -14.88 2.76
C PRO A 47 6.12 -13.89 1.71
N GLU A 48 5.68 -13.99 0.47
CA GLU A 48 5.94 -13.01 -0.60
C GLU A 48 5.41 -11.61 -0.26
N ILE A 49 4.25 -11.49 0.38
CA ILE A 49 3.70 -10.22 0.86
C ILE A 49 4.64 -9.61 1.89
N ALA A 50 5.10 -10.47 2.78
CA ALA A 50 5.99 -10.13 3.87
C ALA A 50 7.35 -9.60 3.37
N ASN A 51 7.83 -10.09 2.21
CA ASN A 51 8.99 -9.56 1.51
C ASN A 51 8.75 -8.17 0.89
N SER A 52 7.54 -7.87 0.43
CA SER A 52 7.20 -6.55 -0.16
C SER A 52 7.21 -5.41 0.84
N PHE A 53 7.14 -5.71 2.14
CA PHE A 53 7.25 -4.72 3.20
C PHE A 53 8.67 -4.16 3.35
N SER A 54 9.61 -4.54 2.47
CA SER A 54 11.03 -4.19 2.61
C SER A 54 11.61 -4.61 3.97
N LEU A 55 10.97 -5.58 4.62
CA LEU A 55 11.44 -6.10 5.89
C LEU A 55 12.70 -6.95 5.68
N HIS A 56 13.01 -7.38 4.45
CA HIS A 56 14.16 -8.23 4.10
C HIS A 56 14.24 -9.49 5.00
N ILE A 57 13.09 -9.97 5.46
CA ILE A 57 12.98 -11.12 6.34
C ILE A 57 12.80 -12.33 5.45
N SER A 58 13.74 -13.26 5.49
CA SER A 58 13.64 -14.51 4.75
C SER A 58 12.42 -15.32 5.19
N LYS A 59 11.88 -16.20 4.33
CA LYS A 59 10.77 -17.10 4.69
C LYS A 59 11.03 -17.86 6.01
N ARG A 60 12.27 -18.33 6.21
CA ARG A 60 12.70 -19.04 7.43
C ARG A 60 12.73 -18.15 8.67
N GLU A 61 13.00 -16.85 8.51
CA GLU A 61 12.91 -15.89 9.61
C GLU A 61 11.45 -15.53 9.91
N TRP A 62 10.60 -15.44 8.88
CA TRP A 62 9.14 -15.30 9.03
C TRP A 62 8.53 -16.46 9.80
N GLU A 63 8.86 -17.70 9.46
CA GLU A 63 8.43 -18.91 10.20
C GLU A 63 8.87 -18.92 11.68
N ARG A 64 9.85 -18.07 12.04
CA ARG A 64 10.37 -17.90 13.41
C ARG A 64 9.89 -16.61 14.08
N LEU A 65 9.14 -15.77 13.36
CA LEU A 65 8.41 -14.65 13.92
C LEU A 65 7.17 -15.21 14.61
N ASN A 66 7.18 -15.16 15.94
CA ASN A 66 5.95 -15.33 16.69
C ASN A 66 5.22 -13.98 16.77
N VAL A 67 3.95 -14.02 17.19
CA VAL A 67 3.10 -12.83 17.40
C VAL A 67 3.85 -11.73 18.17
N GLU A 68 4.62 -12.09 19.21
CA GLU A 68 5.41 -11.14 20.00
C GLU A 68 6.55 -10.45 19.24
N LYS A 69 7.19 -11.14 18.29
CA LYS A 69 8.19 -10.52 17.42
C LYS A 69 7.56 -9.66 16.32
N LEU A 70 6.38 -10.02 15.83
CA LEU A 70 5.61 -9.18 14.91
C LEU A 70 5.12 -7.92 15.60
N LYS A 71 4.62 -8.02 16.83
CA LYS A 71 4.33 -6.87 17.70
C LYS A 71 5.54 -5.96 17.81
N LYS A 72 6.74 -6.49 18.08
CA LYS A 72 7.99 -5.68 18.13
C LYS A 72 8.38 -5.09 16.77
N LEU A 73 8.11 -5.79 15.68
CA LEU A 73 8.43 -5.34 14.32
C LEU A 73 7.53 -4.17 13.89
N PHE A 74 6.26 -4.22 14.28
CA PHE A 74 5.26 -3.20 14.03
C PHE A 74 5.06 -2.22 15.20
N ALA A 75 5.83 -2.36 16.29
CA ALA A 75 5.78 -1.49 17.46
C ALA A 75 6.21 -0.05 17.13
N SER A 76 6.96 0.14 16.05
CA SER A 76 7.11 1.44 15.42
C SER A 76 5.99 1.61 14.39
N ASP A 77 5.09 2.55 14.64
CA ASP A 77 4.05 3.00 13.69
C ASP A 77 4.61 3.19 12.27
N GLU A 78 5.85 3.66 12.14
CA GLU A 78 6.54 3.89 10.87
C GLU A 78 6.65 2.63 10.00
N LYS A 79 7.12 1.49 10.54
CA LYS A 79 7.26 0.24 9.76
C LYS A 79 5.93 -0.34 9.32
N LEU A 80 4.90 -0.20 10.17
CA LEU A 80 3.55 -0.62 9.82
C LEU A 80 2.98 0.25 8.68
N LEU A 81 3.19 1.57 8.76
CA LEU A 81 2.78 2.51 7.72
C LEU A 81 3.53 2.26 6.41
N GLU A 82 4.84 1.99 6.46
CA GLU A 82 5.64 1.57 5.30
C GLU A 82 5.06 0.31 4.66
N ALA A 83 4.85 -0.75 5.45
CA ALA A 83 4.26 -2.01 4.98
C ALA A 83 2.90 -1.77 4.32
N TYR A 84 2.02 -0.98 4.96
CA TYR A 84 0.73 -0.61 4.41
C TYR A 84 0.86 0.13 3.07
N THR A 85 1.70 1.16 2.98
CA THR A 85 1.85 1.91 1.72
C THR A 85 2.45 1.08 0.60
N ASN A 86 3.37 0.17 0.90
CA ASN A 86 3.92 -0.77 -0.07
C ASN A 86 2.83 -1.70 -0.63
N LEU A 87 1.92 -2.19 0.22
CA LEU A 87 0.74 -2.95 -0.26
C LEU A 87 -0.14 -2.13 -1.18
N GLN A 88 -0.37 -0.86 -0.84
CA GLN A 88 -1.18 0.02 -1.69
C GLN A 88 -0.53 0.23 -3.05
N ILE A 89 0.80 0.33 -3.12
CA ILE A 89 1.55 0.39 -4.38
C ILE A 89 1.41 -0.93 -5.17
N GLU A 90 1.44 -2.09 -4.53
CA GLU A 90 1.22 -3.37 -5.23
C GLU A 90 -0.20 -3.51 -5.77
N LEU A 91 -1.22 -3.09 -5.00
CA LEU A 91 -2.60 -3.04 -5.51
C LEU A 91 -2.72 -2.11 -6.73
N ILE A 92 -2.02 -0.99 -6.72
CA ILE A 92 -1.96 -0.06 -7.86
C ILE A 92 -1.31 -0.68 -9.08
N LYS A 93 -0.20 -1.41 -8.88
CA LYS A 93 0.50 -2.12 -9.95
C LYS A 93 -0.40 -3.18 -10.58
N ILE A 94 -1.08 -4.00 -9.76
CA ILE A 94 -2.06 -5.01 -10.21
C ILE A 94 -3.17 -4.36 -11.04
N ALA A 95 -3.75 -3.28 -10.55
CA ALA A 95 -4.80 -2.57 -11.26
C ALA A 95 -4.31 -1.94 -12.58
N GLY A 96 -3.08 -1.44 -12.60
CA GLY A 96 -2.39 -0.97 -13.82
C GLY A 96 -2.21 -2.08 -14.85
N ASP A 97 -1.72 -3.26 -14.43
CA ASP A 97 -1.54 -4.43 -15.29
C ASP A 97 -2.88 -4.88 -15.90
N ARG A 98 -3.96 -4.91 -15.12
CA ARG A 98 -5.31 -5.24 -15.61
C ARG A 98 -5.84 -4.23 -16.62
N LEU A 99 -5.65 -2.94 -16.38
CA LEU A 99 -6.04 -1.87 -17.32
C LEU A 99 -5.31 -2.01 -18.66
N ILE A 100 -4.00 -2.29 -18.61
CA ILE A 100 -3.20 -2.52 -19.81
C ILE A 100 -3.70 -3.76 -20.55
N ALA A 101 -3.88 -4.88 -19.85
CA ALA A 101 -4.38 -6.13 -20.45
C ALA A 101 -5.74 -5.94 -21.12
N SER A 102 -6.70 -5.32 -20.43
CA SER A 102 -8.02 -5.00 -20.98
C SER A 102 -7.94 -4.10 -22.21
N LYS A 103 -7.04 -3.12 -22.21
CA LYS A 103 -6.83 -2.26 -23.37
C LYS A 103 -6.30 -3.03 -24.57
N LEU A 104 -5.38 -3.97 -24.35
CA LEU A 104 -4.73 -4.75 -25.41
C LEU A 104 -5.65 -5.81 -26.02
N GLN A 105 -6.64 -6.34 -25.28
CA GLN A 105 -7.65 -7.26 -25.81
C GLN A 105 -8.42 -6.68 -27.02
N GLN A 106 -8.52 -5.35 -27.12
CA GLN A 106 -9.15 -4.67 -28.25
C GLN A 106 -8.34 -4.75 -29.56
N TYR A 107 -7.10 -5.25 -29.51
CA TYR A 107 -6.15 -5.26 -30.63
C TYR A 107 -5.71 -6.69 -31.03
N GLU A 108 -6.47 -7.73 -30.66
CA GLU A 108 -6.17 -9.12 -31.08
C GLU A 108 -6.29 -9.31 -32.61
N GLY A 109 -5.21 -9.77 -33.25
CA GLY A 109 -5.05 -10.02 -34.69
C GLY A 109 -4.03 -9.09 -35.38
N GLU A 110 -2.88 -9.65 -35.82
CA GLU A 110 -1.74 -9.10 -36.61
C GLU A 110 -1.25 -7.62 -36.43
N ARG A 111 -1.87 -6.77 -35.62
CA ARG A 111 -1.39 -5.41 -35.28
C ARG A 111 -0.41 -5.43 -34.11
N SER A 112 0.51 -6.37 -34.11
CA SER A 112 1.46 -6.62 -33.02
C SER A 112 2.29 -5.38 -32.65
N VAL A 113 2.64 -4.55 -33.63
CA VAL A 113 3.44 -3.33 -33.41
C VAL A 113 2.65 -2.25 -32.67
N GLN A 114 1.39 -1.99 -33.05
CA GLN A 114 0.55 -0.98 -32.37
C GLN A 114 0.22 -1.43 -30.94
N ALA A 115 -0.15 -2.70 -30.75
CA ALA A 115 -0.38 -3.27 -29.43
C ALA A 115 0.86 -3.15 -28.54
N MET A 116 2.05 -3.42 -29.09
CA MET A 116 3.31 -3.27 -28.36
C MET A 116 3.62 -1.81 -28.00
N GLN A 117 3.40 -0.86 -28.92
CA GLN A 117 3.58 0.58 -28.64
C GLN A 117 2.65 1.07 -27.54
N ILE A 118 1.37 0.67 -27.57
CA ILE A 118 0.38 1.00 -26.55
C ILE A 118 0.79 0.40 -25.20
N LYS A 119 1.20 -0.89 -25.18
CA LYS A 119 1.69 -1.56 -23.97
C LYS A 119 2.84 -0.77 -23.36
N THR A 120 3.88 -0.47 -24.14
CA THR A 120 5.06 0.28 -23.67
C THR A 120 4.68 1.65 -23.12
N ALA A 121 3.89 2.43 -23.87
CA ALA A 121 3.49 3.78 -23.46
C ALA A 121 2.66 3.79 -22.17
N LEU A 122 1.79 2.80 -21.97
CA LEU A 122 1.00 2.67 -20.75
C LEU A 122 1.84 2.17 -19.57
N THR A 123 2.73 1.20 -19.78
CA THR A 123 3.65 0.70 -18.74
C THR A 123 4.59 1.81 -18.26
N GLU A 124 5.16 2.59 -19.17
CA GLU A 124 6.04 3.73 -18.81
C GLU A 124 5.29 4.81 -18.03
N PHE A 125 4.08 5.16 -18.48
CA PHE A 125 3.24 6.12 -17.79
C PHE A 125 2.84 5.63 -16.39
N ALA A 126 2.45 4.36 -16.27
CA ALA A 126 2.12 3.72 -15.00
C ALA A 126 3.33 3.75 -14.06
N GLN A 127 4.52 3.34 -14.52
CA GLN A 127 5.73 3.34 -13.72
C GLN A 127 6.10 4.74 -13.22
N MET A 128 5.99 5.75 -14.08
CA MET A 128 6.22 7.15 -13.69
C MET A 128 5.26 7.57 -12.56
N LYS A 129 3.97 7.24 -12.68
CA LYS A 129 2.95 7.59 -11.68
C LYS A 129 3.14 6.82 -10.37
N ILE A 130 3.46 5.52 -10.44
CA ILE A 130 3.79 4.70 -9.28
C ILE A 130 5.00 5.27 -8.54
N ASN A 131 6.05 5.68 -9.26
CA ASN A 131 7.24 6.29 -8.65
C ASN A 131 6.90 7.63 -7.96
N GLN A 132 6.09 8.48 -8.60
CA GLN A 132 5.62 9.73 -8.00
C GLN A 132 4.85 9.46 -6.70
N MET A 133 3.92 8.52 -6.73
CA MET A 133 3.13 8.15 -5.56
C MET A 133 3.96 7.54 -4.45
N SER A 134 4.89 6.63 -4.78
CA SER A 134 5.79 6.01 -3.81
C SER A 134 6.60 7.08 -3.04
N ASN A 135 7.15 8.06 -3.75
CA ASN A 135 7.86 9.18 -3.12
C ASN A 135 6.93 10.01 -2.21
N THR A 136 5.71 10.32 -2.67
CA THR A 136 4.72 11.04 -1.86
C THR A 136 4.32 10.26 -0.61
N PHE A 137 4.18 8.94 -0.71
CA PHE A 137 3.83 8.07 0.41
C PHE A 137 4.97 8.02 1.44
N GLN A 138 6.22 7.84 1.00
CA GLN A 138 7.39 7.86 1.88
C GLN A 138 7.52 9.19 2.64
N GLU A 139 7.36 10.33 1.94
CA GLU A 139 7.40 11.64 2.59
C GLU A 139 6.24 11.81 3.58
N SER A 140 5.05 11.32 3.22
CA SER A 140 3.86 11.39 4.08
C SER A 140 4.02 10.53 5.33
N ILE A 141 4.57 9.31 5.22
CA ILE A 141 4.89 8.44 6.35
C ILE A 141 5.81 9.18 7.31
N ARG A 142 6.92 9.73 6.80
CA ARG A 142 7.89 10.44 7.63
C ARG A 142 7.26 11.62 8.37
N LYS A 143 6.49 12.46 7.67
CA LYS A 143 5.83 13.64 8.27
C LYS A 143 4.78 13.24 9.29
N PHE A 144 3.97 12.23 8.97
CA PHE A 144 2.91 11.74 9.86
C PHE A 144 3.48 11.06 11.10
N GLY A 145 4.48 10.18 10.93
CA GLY A 145 5.15 9.51 12.05
C GLY A 145 5.80 10.48 13.04
N LEU A 146 6.43 11.55 12.55
CA LEU A 146 6.99 12.61 13.41
C LEU A 146 5.90 13.32 14.22
N ARG A 147 4.83 13.81 13.56
CA ARG A 147 3.72 14.49 14.25
C ARG A 147 3.04 13.60 15.27
N ARG A 148 2.77 12.34 14.90
CA ARG A 148 2.14 11.36 15.78
C ARG A 148 2.99 11.11 17.02
N LYS A 149 4.32 10.94 16.87
CA LYS A 149 5.22 10.77 18.00
C LYS A 149 5.21 11.97 18.94
N GLU A 150 5.21 13.19 18.40
CA GLU A 150 5.12 14.42 19.19
C GLU A 150 3.81 14.50 19.97
N GLN A 151 2.67 14.29 19.29
CA GLN A 151 1.35 14.33 19.91
C GLN A 151 1.11 13.21 20.94
N LEU A 152 1.64 12.00 20.71
CA LEU A 152 1.58 10.92 21.70
C LEU A 152 2.40 11.25 22.94
N ASN A 153 3.58 11.85 22.78
CA ASN A 153 4.40 12.28 23.92
C ASN A 153 3.75 13.43 24.70
N GLU A 154 3.07 14.34 24.00
CA GLU A 154 2.27 15.40 24.62
C GLU A 154 1.08 14.81 25.38
N ALA A 155 0.31 13.91 24.76
CA ALA A 155 -0.84 13.26 25.40
C ALA A 155 -0.46 12.55 26.70
N LYS A 156 0.70 11.88 26.75
CA LYS A 156 1.23 11.23 27.96
C LYS A 156 1.42 12.19 29.13
N GLN A 157 1.74 13.46 28.87
CA GLN A 157 1.92 14.47 29.93
C GLN A 157 0.58 14.87 30.58
N TYR A 158 -0.54 14.57 29.92
CA TYR A 158 -1.89 14.87 30.37
C TYR A 158 -2.70 13.62 30.73
N GLU A 159 -2.05 12.46 30.97
CA GLU A 159 -2.76 11.20 31.32
C GLU A 159 -3.67 11.33 32.56
N GLU A 160 -3.34 12.23 33.49
CA GLU A 160 -4.16 12.51 34.68
C GLU A 160 -5.29 13.52 34.41
N ASP A 161 -5.29 14.19 33.26
CA ASP A 161 -6.33 15.12 32.83
C ASP A 161 -7.09 14.53 31.63
N ALA A 162 -8.19 13.85 31.93
CA ALA A 162 -9.01 13.17 30.93
C ALA A 162 -9.47 14.10 29.79
N PHE A 163 -9.73 15.38 30.05
CA PHE A 163 -10.19 16.30 29.00
C PHE A 163 -9.08 16.59 27.97
N TYR A 164 -7.88 16.91 28.43
CA TYR A 164 -6.76 17.18 27.54
C TYR A 164 -6.23 15.91 26.87
N TYR A 165 -6.21 14.78 27.59
CA TYR A 165 -5.86 13.48 27.04
C TYR A 165 -6.78 13.08 25.88
N ASP A 166 -8.11 13.14 26.08
CA ASP A 166 -9.10 12.77 25.08
C ASP A 166 -9.06 13.70 23.86
N MET A 167 -8.83 14.99 24.07
CA MET A 167 -8.68 15.96 22.98
C MET A 167 -7.48 15.61 22.08
N LEU A 168 -6.32 15.32 22.69
CA LEU A 168 -5.11 14.97 21.95
C LEU A 168 -5.25 13.63 21.22
N ARG A 169 -5.90 12.63 21.85
CA ARG A 169 -6.23 11.36 21.20
C ARG A 169 -7.14 11.53 19.99
N LYS A 170 -8.18 12.36 20.10
CA LYS A 170 -9.08 12.64 18.97
C LYS A 170 -8.36 13.31 17.79
N ASN A 171 -7.39 14.19 18.06
CA ASN A 171 -6.58 14.80 17.00
C ASN A 171 -5.70 13.76 16.29
N LEU A 172 -5.09 12.84 17.05
CA LEU A 172 -4.32 11.72 16.50
C LEU A 172 -5.17 10.83 15.56
N ASP A 173 -6.41 10.54 15.95
CA ASP A 173 -7.34 9.74 15.13
C ASP A 173 -7.72 10.46 13.83
N GLN A 174 -7.93 11.78 13.89
CA GLN A 174 -8.20 12.58 12.71
C GLN A 174 -7.00 12.60 11.76
N GLU A 175 -5.78 12.80 12.28
CA GLU A 175 -4.57 12.77 11.46
C GLU A 175 -4.37 11.42 10.77
N ALA A 176 -4.61 10.31 11.50
CA ALA A 176 -4.58 8.97 10.93
C ALA A 176 -5.61 8.82 9.80
N ALA A 177 -6.85 9.26 10.03
CA ALA A 177 -7.90 9.22 9.02
C ALA A 177 -7.54 10.04 7.77
N PHE A 178 -6.94 11.22 7.93
CA PHE A 178 -6.45 12.04 6.81
C PHE A 178 -5.33 11.34 6.05
N PHE A 179 -4.37 10.72 6.74
CA PHE A 179 -3.31 9.96 6.10
C PHE A 179 -3.87 8.84 5.22
N PHE A 180 -4.73 7.97 5.76
CA PHE A 180 -5.29 6.85 5.00
C PHE A 180 -6.16 7.32 3.84
N LYS A 181 -6.95 8.38 4.03
CA LYS A 181 -7.75 8.98 2.96
C LYS A 181 -6.87 9.50 1.81
N MET A 182 -5.74 10.13 2.11
CA MET A 182 -4.81 10.60 1.09
C MET A 182 -4.26 9.45 0.23
N ILE A 183 -3.92 8.31 0.86
CA ILE A 183 -3.47 7.11 0.15
C ILE A 183 -4.59 6.58 -0.78
N GLU A 184 -5.81 6.47 -0.27
CA GLU A 184 -6.98 6.01 -1.05
C GLU A 184 -7.30 6.91 -2.24
N GLU A 185 -7.31 8.23 -2.05
CA GLU A 185 -7.55 9.20 -3.12
C GLU A 185 -6.43 9.18 -4.17
N SER A 186 -5.18 8.98 -3.75
CA SER A 186 -4.05 8.82 -4.68
C SER A 186 -4.21 7.58 -5.56
N ARG A 187 -4.69 6.46 -4.99
CA ARG A 187 -5.01 5.24 -5.74
C ARG A 187 -6.13 5.48 -6.77
N LYS A 188 -7.22 6.16 -6.38
CA LYS A 188 -8.30 6.53 -7.33
C LYS A 188 -7.76 7.43 -8.44
N GLY A 189 -6.93 8.41 -8.09
CA GLY A 189 -6.29 9.32 -9.05
C GLY A 189 -5.40 8.59 -10.06
N PHE A 190 -4.66 7.56 -9.64
CA PHE A 190 -3.88 6.71 -10.54
C PHE A 190 -4.76 6.02 -11.58
N ILE A 191 -5.84 5.36 -11.14
CA ILE A 191 -6.75 4.63 -12.03
C ILE A 191 -7.42 5.56 -13.04
N ALA A 192 -7.85 6.74 -12.59
CA ALA A 192 -8.40 7.77 -13.47
C ALA A 192 -7.39 8.22 -14.53
N ALA A 193 -6.15 8.52 -14.11
CA ALA A 193 -5.09 8.96 -15.02
C ALA A 193 -4.69 7.86 -16.02
N MET A 194 -4.63 6.60 -15.59
CA MET A 194 -4.38 5.45 -16.46
C MET A 194 -5.49 5.28 -17.49
N SER A 195 -6.75 5.38 -17.06
CA SER A 195 -7.92 5.27 -17.95
C SER A 195 -7.93 6.38 -18.99
N GLU A 196 -7.66 7.62 -18.59
CA GLU A 196 -7.54 8.76 -19.50
C GLU A 196 -6.39 8.57 -20.50
N LYS A 197 -5.22 8.11 -20.04
CA LYS A 197 -4.08 7.83 -20.92
C LYS A 197 -4.42 6.73 -21.93
N ALA A 198 -5.09 5.66 -21.50
CA ALA A 198 -5.51 4.56 -22.37
C ALA A 198 -6.55 4.98 -23.42
N GLN A 199 -7.45 5.91 -23.08
CA GLN A 199 -8.38 6.51 -24.03
C GLN A 199 -7.67 7.38 -25.07
N LYS A 200 -6.70 8.21 -24.65
CA LYS A 200 -5.93 9.07 -25.59
C LYS A 200 -5.08 8.29 -26.59
N GLN A 201 -4.73 7.04 -26.29
CA GLN A 201 -4.05 6.12 -27.22
C GLN A 201 -5.02 5.48 -28.26
N GLN A 202 -6.28 5.91 -28.34
CA GLN A 202 -7.24 5.47 -29.37
C GLN A 202 -7.10 6.18 -30.72
N ILE A 203 -6.23 7.19 -30.87
CA ILE A 203 -6.20 8.01 -32.10
C ILE A 203 -5.42 7.30 -33.21
N SER A 204 -6.09 7.20 -34.36
CA SER A 204 -5.87 6.36 -35.56
C SER A 204 -4.47 6.26 -36.13
#